data_AF-A0A836SSL8-F1
#
_entry.id   AF-A0A836SSL8-F1
#
_cell.length_a   1.000
_cell.length_b   1.000
_cell.length_c   1.000
_cell.angle_alpha   90.00
_cell.angle_beta   90.00
_cell.angle_gamma   90.00
#
_symmetry.space_group_name_H-M   'P 1'
#
loop_
_entity.id
_entity.type
_entity.pdbx_description
1 polymer ?
#
loop_
_entity_poly.entity_id
_entity_poly.type
_entity_poly.pdbx_seq_one_letter_code
_entity_poly.pdbx_strand_id
1 'polypeptide(L)'
;MLLLLAAHASQRAASHRYRAGYDRLSGEVARRTILPPSIRFVTVALGGFRGIVADALWIRASILQQKGRYFELVQLADWITALEPDFPEVWIFHAWNLAYNVSVLFDSPQDRWRWVRHGITLLRDRGIILNPRSPSLFRELGWIFLHKIGSDYDSAHWYYKRSWAREMEPLFPQGRLDCDRLLSVPSDRHRLLADPQVASLVGRIRAAGADPFDAALLKPRSRPPAVDRLLQNDPASAT
;
A
#
# COMPACT_ATOMS: atom_id res chain seq x y z
N MET A 1 -17.45 3.64 -2.42
CA MET A 1 -17.60 3.98 -0.99
C MET A 1 -18.08 2.80 -0.14
N LEU A 2 -19.05 1.99 -0.58
CA LEU A 2 -19.33 0.67 0.02
C LEU A 2 -18.08 -0.22 0.16
N LEU A 3 -17.13 -0.13 -0.80
CA LEU A 3 -15.81 -0.77 -0.71
C LEU A 3 -14.89 -0.19 0.39
N LEU A 4 -14.97 1.10 0.70
CA LEU A 4 -14.18 1.76 1.75
C LEU A 4 -14.77 1.51 3.15
N LEU A 5 -16.10 1.43 3.24
CA LEU A 5 -16.84 1.07 4.47
C LEU A 5 -16.73 -0.43 4.77
N ALA A 6 -16.77 -1.28 3.74
CA ALA A 6 -16.43 -2.69 3.86
C ALA A 6 -14.96 -2.88 4.24
N ALA A 7 -14.03 -2.07 3.72
CA ALA A 7 -12.62 -2.10 4.11
C ALA A 7 -12.40 -1.77 5.60
N HIS A 8 -13.09 -0.78 6.16
CA HIS A 8 -12.95 -0.41 7.58
C HIS A 8 -13.56 -1.43 8.55
N ALA A 9 -14.75 -1.97 8.26
CA ALA A 9 -15.37 -3.03 9.05
C ALA A 9 -14.60 -4.36 8.91
N SER A 10 -14.06 -4.64 7.72
CA SER A 10 -13.17 -5.77 7.50
C SER A 10 -11.84 -5.62 8.27
N GLN A 11 -11.28 -4.42 8.44
CA GLN A 11 -10.05 -4.20 9.20
C GLN A 11 -10.16 -4.64 10.67
N ARG A 12 -11.31 -4.45 11.34
CA ARG A 12 -11.51 -4.83 12.76
C ARG A 12 -11.85 -6.31 12.97
N ALA A 13 -12.71 -6.89 12.13
CA ALA A 13 -13.04 -8.33 12.22
C ALA A 13 -11.94 -9.23 11.63
N ALA A 14 -11.21 -8.72 10.65
CA ALA A 14 -10.12 -9.46 10.02
C ALA A 14 -8.81 -9.33 10.78
N SER A 15 -8.53 -8.30 11.59
CA SER A 15 -7.28 -8.24 12.37
C SER A 15 -7.05 -9.48 13.27
N HIS A 16 -8.13 -10.06 13.82
CA HIS A 16 -8.08 -11.29 14.62
C HIS A 16 -7.97 -12.57 13.76
N ARG A 17 -8.64 -12.65 12.60
CA ARG A 17 -8.51 -13.78 11.64
C ARG A 17 -7.21 -13.73 10.84
N TYR A 18 -6.69 -12.54 10.57
CA TYR A 18 -5.42 -12.28 9.90
C TYR A 18 -4.26 -12.69 10.75
N ARG A 19 -4.33 -12.69 12.09
CA ARG A 19 -3.25 -13.22 12.95
C ARG A 19 -3.03 -14.73 12.71
N ALA A 20 -4.11 -15.52 12.74
CA ALA A 20 -4.04 -16.96 12.47
C ALA A 20 -3.78 -17.28 10.97
N GLY A 21 -4.25 -16.43 10.06
CA GLY A 21 -3.95 -16.50 8.63
C GLY A 21 -2.52 -16.07 8.28
N TYR A 22 -1.95 -15.11 9.01
CA TYR A 22 -0.55 -14.69 8.91
C TYR A 22 0.34 -15.86 9.24
N ASP A 23 0.15 -16.53 10.38
CA ASP A 23 1.01 -17.66 10.76
C ASP A 23 1.01 -18.78 9.69
N ARG A 24 -0.13 -18.98 9.01
CA ARG A 24 -0.26 -19.95 7.91
C ARG A 24 0.38 -19.48 6.60
N LEU A 25 0.10 -18.26 6.16
CA LEU A 25 0.71 -17.65 4.95
C LEU A 25 2.21 -17.43 5.13
N SER A 26 2.64 -16.93 6.28
CA SER A 26 4.04 -16.81 6.68
C SER A 26 4.71 -18.19 6.76
N GLY A 27 4.02 -19.23 7.20
CA GLY A 27 4.53 -20.61 7.18
C GLY A 27 4.64 -21.22 5.78
N GLU A 28 3.83 -20.79 4.82
CA GLU A 28 3.94 -21.16 3.39
C GLU A 28 5.00 -20.34 2.65
N VAL A 29 5.07 -19.03 2.90
CA VAL A 29 6.08 -18.11 2.35
C VAL A 29 7.46 -18.46 2.88
N ALA A 30 7.61 -18.73 4.19
CA ALA A 30 8.87 -19.19 4.79
C ALA A 30 9.30 -20.58 4.28
N ARG A 31 8.36 -21.43 3.86
CA ARG A 31 8.65 -22.72 3.20
C ARG A 31 9.03 -22.57 1.72
N ARG A 32 8.74 -21.42 1.11
CA ARG A 32 9.02 -21.12 -0.31
C ARG A 32 10.10 -20.07 -0.53
N THR A 33 10.79 -19.61 0.50
CA THR A 33 11.91 -18.66 0.37
C THR A 33 13.12 -19.32 -0.28
N ILE A 34 13.00 -19.63 -1.57
CA ILE A 34 14.15 -19.69 -2.45
C ILE A 34 14.59 -18.24 -2.58
N LEU A 35 15.65 -17.86 -1.87
CA LEU A 35 16.33 -16.60 -2.10
C LEU A 35 16.46 -16.40 -3.62
N PRO A 36 16.09 -15.23 -4.17
CA PRO A 36 16.34 -14.93 -5.57
C PRO A 36 17.76 -15.36 -5.95
N PRO A 37 17.98 -16.02 -7.11
CA PRO A 37 19.28 -16.61 -7.43
C PRO A 37 20.47 -15.66 -7.27
N SER A 38 20.27 -14.37 -7.54
CA SER A 38 21.24 -13.31 -7.31
C SER A 38 21.59 -13.12 -5.83
N ILE A 39 20.58 -13.06 -4.94
CA ILE A 39 20.79 -12.93 -3.48
C ILE A 39 21.53 -14.18 -2.98
N ARG A 40 21.10 -15.38 -3.37
CA ARG A 40 21.77 -16.63 -2.98
C ARG A 40 23.21 -16.68 -3.45
N PHE A 41 23.48 -16.28 -4.70
CA PHE A 41 24.83 -16.20 -5.24
C PHE A 41 25.70 -15.24 -4.41
N VAL A 42 25.21 -14.03 -4.13
CA VAL A 42 25.92 -13.02 -3.34
C VAL A 42 26.19 -13.52 -1.92
N THR A 43 25.20 -14.10 -1.26
CA THR A 43 25.33 -14.64 0.11
C THR A 43 26.37 -15.76 0.17
N VAL A 44 26.33 -16.71 -0.78
CA VAL A 44 27.26 -17.85 -0.81
C VAL A 44 28.67 -17.43 -1.24
N ALA A 45 28.78 -16.60 -2.27
CA ALA A 45 30.08 -16.19 -2.82
C ALA A 45 30.86 -15.27 -1.87
N LEU A 46 30.18 -14.37 -1.15
CA LEU A 46 30.85 -13.41 -0.27
C LEU A 46 30.89 -13.87 1.19
N GLY A 47 30.01 -14.78 1.62
CA GLY A 47 29.96 -15.27 2.99
C GLY A 47 29.96 -14.13 4.02
N GLY A 48 30.92 -14.14 4.96
CA GLY A 48 31.09 -13.10 5.97
C GLY A 48 31.56 -11.73 5.44
N PHE A 49 32.15 -11.67 4.24
CA PHE A 49 32.63 -10.40 3.65
C PHE A 49 31.50 -9.53 3.09
N ARG A 50 30.26 -10.03 3.01
CA ARG A 50 29.11 -9.28 2.49
C ARG A 50 28.86 -7.95 3.22
N GLY A 51 29.15 -7.88 4.52
CA GLY A 51 29.02 -6.64 5.31
C GLY A 51 29.97 -5.55 4.85
N ILE A 52 31.25 -5.88 4.63
CA ILE A 52 32.26 -4.92 4.14
C ILE A 52 31.89 -4.40 2.75
N VAL A 53 31.38 -5.29 1.88
CA VAL A 53 30.90 -4.88 0.55
C VAL A 53 29.68 -3.97 0.68
N ALA A 54 28.74 -4.29 1.57
CA ALA A 54 27.59 -3.43 1.83
C ALA A 54 28.02 -2.04 2.30
N ASP A 55 28.93 -1.94 3.27
CA ASP A 55 29.47 -0.67 3.77
C ASP A 55 30.11 0.17 2.65
N ALA A 56 30.89 -0.46 1.77
CA ALA A 56 31.48 0.22 0.62
C ALA A 56 30.41 0.76 -0.35
N LEU A 57 29.34 0.00 -0.58
CA LEU A 57 28.21 0.45 -1.41
C LEU A 57 27.41 1.57 -0.74
N TRP A 58 27.24 1.54 0.59
CA TRP A 58 26.64 2.62 1.38
C TRP A 58 27.42 3.93 1.24
N ILE A 59 28.74 3.89 1.35
CA ILE A 59 29.62 5.05 1.12
C ILE A 59 29.44 5.57 -0.31
N ARG A 60 29.44 4.68 -1.31
CA ARG A 60 29.23 5.06 -2.72
C ARG A 60 27.86 5.70 -2.95
N ALA A 61 26.80 5.14 -2.38
CA ALA A 61 25.45 5.68 -2.48
C ALA A 61 25.39 7.10 -1.89
N SER A 62 26.03 7.30 -0.74
CA SER A 62 26.12 8.60 -0.08
C SER A 62 26.85 9.65 -0.94
N ILE A 63 27.99 9.27 -1.55
CA ILE A 63 28.74 10.13 -2.48
C ILE A 63 27.91 10.50 -3.71
N LEU A 64 27.19 9.53 -4.30
CA LEU A 64 26.36 9.78 -5.48
C LEU A 64 25.18 10.70 -5.17
N GLN A 65 24.57 10.55 -4.00
CA GLN A 65 23.53 11.46 -3.52
C GLN A 65 24.04 12.89 -3.39
N GLN A 66 25.19 13.10 -2.74
CA GLN A 66 25.81 14.42 -2.62
C GLN A 66 26.13 15.05 -3.97
N LYS A 67 26.48 14.24 -4.97
CA LYS A 67 26.80 14.68 -6.34
C LYS A 67 25.59 14.85 -7.26
N GLY A 68 24.37 14.61 -6.79
CA GLY A 68 23.18 14.72 -7.63
C GLY A 68 23.01 13.58 -8.65
N ARG A 69 23.71 12.45 -8.49
CA ARG A 69 23.76 11.34 -9.47
C ARG A 69 22.84 10.20 -9.05
N TYR A 70 21.54 10.36 -9.31
CA TYR A 70 20.52 9.46 -8.73
C TYR A 70 20.24 8.18 -9.52
N PHE A 71 20.55 8.13 -10.82
CA PHE A 71 20.24 6.96 -11.67
C PHE A 71 20.88 5.65 -11.17
N GLU A 72 22.08 5.71 -10.61
CA GLU A 72 22.78 4.54 -10.07
C GLU A 72 22.23 4.09 -8.69
N LEU A 73 21.44 4.92 -8.00
CA LEU A 73 20.98 4.61 -6.65
C LEU A 73 19.97 3.46 -6.58
N VAL A 74 19.17 3.22 -7.63
CA VAL A 74 18.30 2.02 -7.68
C VAL A 74 19.14 0.77 -7.63
N GLN A 75 20.20 0.72 -8.46
CA GLN A 75 21.07 -0.44 -8.55
C GLN A 75 21.80 -0.66 -7.22
N LEU A 76 22.29 0.42 -6.59
CA LEU A 76 22.92 0.31 -5.27
C LEU A 76 21.94 -0.13 -4.19
N ALA A 77 20.70 0.38 -4.19
CA ALA A 77 19.66 -0.08 -3.27
C ALA A 77 19.38 -1.59 -3.47
N ASP A 78 19.31 -2.05 -4.71
CA ASP A 78 19.12 -3.47 -5.02
C ASP A 78 20.28 -4.34 -4.53
N TRP A 79 21.53 -3.89 -4.71
CA TRP A 79 22.71 -4.63 -4.25
C TRP A 79 22.84 -4.63 -2.73
N ILE A 80 22.66 -3.48 -2.07
CA ILE A 80 22.74 -3.35 -0.62
C ILE A 80 21.67 -4.22 0.05
N THR A 81 20.41 -4.13 -0.40
CA THR A 81 19.33 -4.98 0.13
C THR A 81 19.55 -6.48 -0.15
N ALA A 82 20.22 -6.83 -1.25
CA ALA A 82 20.63 -8.22 -1.53
C ALA A 82 21.78 -8.70 -0.64
N LEU A 83 22.66 -7.81 -0.20
CA LEU A 83 23.77 -8.12 0.71
C LEU A 83 23.30 -8.23 2.17
N GLU A 84 22.26 -7.48 2.52
CA GLU A 84 21.70 -7.37 3.87
C GLU A 84 20.20 -7.80 3.94
N PRO A 85 19.83 -8.99 3.44
CA PRO A 85 18.43 -9.34 3.21
C PRO A 85 17.61 -9.47 4.50
N ASP A 86 18.24 -9.87 5.61
CA ASP A 86 17.57 -10.14 6.89
C ASP A 86 17.42 -8.90 7.80
N PHE A 87 17.79 -7.70 7.30
CA PHE A 87 17.74 -6.45 8.05
C PHE A 87 16.61 -5.55 7.52
N PRO A 88 15.40 -5.59 8.11
CA PRO A 88 14.26 -4.80 7.66
C PRO A 88 14.54 -3.30 7.49
N GLU A 89 15.39 -2.73 8.34
CA GLU A 89 15.75 -1.32 8.36
C GLU A 89 16.43 -0.88 7.06
N VAL A 90 17.23 -1.76 6.43
CA VAL A 90 17.88 -1.50 5.15
C VAL A 90 16.85 -1.37 4.02
N TRP A 91 15.86 -2.26 4.00
CA TRP A 91 14.75 -2.19 3.04
C TRP A 91 13.91 -0.92 3.22
N ILE A 92 13.60 -0.58 4.47
CA ILE A 92 12.85 0.63 4.84
C ILE A 92 13.60 1.87 4.37
N PHE A 93 14.88 1.98 4.70
CA PHE A 93 15.70 3.12 4.33
C PHE A 93 15.70 3.32 2.81
N HIS A 94 16.00 2.28 2.03
CA HIS A 94 16.11 2.41 0.59
C HIS A 94 14.75 2.71 -0.06
N ALA A 95 13.68 2.06 0.40
CA ALA A 95 12.34 2.34 -0.12
C ALA A 95 11.91 3.78 0.16
N TRP A 96 12.14 4.25 1.40
CA TRP A 96 11.85 5.64 1.77
C TRP A 96 12.72 6.61 0.98
N ASN A 97 14.02 6.36 0.85
CA ASN A 97 14.93 7.20 0.10
C ASN A 97 14.53 7.33 -1.38
N LEU A 98 14.14 6.24 -2.04
CA LEU A 98 13.65 6.26 -3.42
C LEU A 98 12.33 7.03 -3.52
N ALA A 99 11.37 6.73 -2.63
CA ALA A 99 10.02 7.29 -2.69
C ALA A 99 9.92 8.73 -2.20
N TYR A 100 10.84 9.20 -1.35
CA TYR A 100 10.80 10.56 -0.78
C TYR A 100 11.94 11.41 -1.31
N ASN A 101 13.19 11.06 -1.02
CA ASN A 101 14.33 11.91 -1.35
C ASN A 101 14.62 11.95 -2.84
N VAL A 102 14.67 10.80 -3.51
CA VAL A 102 15.06 10.76 -4.92
C VAL A 102 13.92 11.23 -5.82
N SER A 103 12.70 10.77 -5.55
CA SER A 103 11.53 11.14 -6.37
C SER A 103 11.33 12.64 -6.55
N VAL A 104 11.55 13.46 -5.51
CA VAL A 104 11.25 14.90 -5.55
C VAL A 104 12.27 15.72 -6.35
N LEU A 105 13.38 15.11 -6.74
CA LEU A 105 14.44 15.75 -7.52
C LEU A 105 14.15 15.78 -9.02
N PHE A 106 13.10 15.09 -9.45
CA PHE A 106 12.64 15.09 -10.83
C PHE A 106 11.47 16.05 -10.97
N ASP A 107 11.42 16.83 -12.03
CA ASP A 107 10.29 17.75 -12.27
C ASP A 107 9.07 17.01 -12.80
N SER A 108 9.28 16.02 -13.67
CA SER A 108 8.22 15.24 -14.29
C SER A 108 7.50 14.33 -13.28
N PRO A 109 6.17 14.47 -13.09
CA PRO A 109 5.38 13.56 -12.24
C PRO A 109 5.51 12.08 -12.64
N GLN A 110 5.69 11.81 -13.94
CA GLN A 110 5.91 10.48 -14.50
C GLN A 110 7.21 9.87 -13.94
N ASP A 111 8.30 10.62 -13.96
CA ASP A 111 9.59 10.15 -13.44
C ASP A 111 9.54 10.01 -11.92
N ARG A 112 8.92 10.96 -11.20
CA ARG A 112 8.70 10.80 -9.76
C ARG A 112 7.95 9.50 -9.43
N TRP A 113 6.90 9.20 -10.20
CA TRP A 113 6.12 7.97 -10.01
C TRP A 113 6.95 6.71 -10.18
N ARG A 114 7.88 6.66 -11.14
CA ARG A 114 8.79 5.52 -11.31
C ARG A 114 9.58 5.26 -10.03
N TRP A 115 10.14 6.30 -9.41
CA TRP A 115 10.88 6.18 -8.14
C TRP A 115 10.01 5.76 -6.96
N VAL A 116 8.83 6.37 -6.81
CA VAL A 116 7.85 5.97 -5.78
C VAL A 116 7.45 4.50 -5.97
N ARG A 117 7.17 4.09 -7.21
CA ARG A 117 6.81 2.71 -7.53
C ARG A 117 7.95 1.74 -7.24
N HIS A 118 9.20 2.13 -7.51
CA HIS A 118 10.37 1.33 -7.15
C HIS A 118 10.47 1.10 -5.63
N GLY A 119 10.32 2.14 -4.81
CA GLY A 119 10.29 1.99 -3.35
C GLY A 119 9.19 1.03 -2.87
N ILE A 120 8.00 1.11 -3.47
CA ILE A 120 6.89 0.18 -3.21
C ILE A 120 7.24 -1.25 -3.61
N THR A 121 7.78 -1.48 -4.81
CA THR A 121 8.18 -2.83 -5.25
C THR A 121 9.30 -3.40 -4.37
N LEU A 122 10.24 -2.57 -3.94
CA LEU A 122 11.36 -3.00 -3.09
C LEU A 122 10.85 -3.58 -1.77
N LEU A 123 9.91 -2.90 -1.11
CA LEU A 123 9.26 -3.40 0.11
C LEU A 123 8.36 -4.60 -0.17
N ARG A 124 7.38 -4.44 -1.06
CA ARG A 124 6.29 -5.40 -1.27
C ARG A 124 6.78 -6.71 -1.87
N ASP A 125 7.62 -6.62 -2.90
CA ASP A 125 7.98 -7.77 -3.74
C ASP A 125 9.26 -8.45 -3.27
N ARG A 126 10.02 -7.83 -2.35
CA ARG A 126 11.28 -8.40 -1.85
C ARG A 126 11.40 -8.31 -0.33
N GLY A 127 11.43 -7.10 0.24
CA GLY A 127 11.66 -6.91 1.68
C GLY A 127 10.70 -7.70 2.56
N ILE A 128 9.40 -7.61 2.28
CA ILE A 128 8.34 -8.34 3.01
C ILE A 128 8.40 -9.84 2.76
N ILE A 129 8.75 -10.27 1.54
CA ILE A 129 8.87 -11.71 1.23
C ILE A 129 10.01 -12.34 2.04
N LEU A 130 11.13 -11.63 2.19
CA LEU A 130 12.30 -12.09 2.94
C LEU A 130 12.13 -11.90 4.45
N ASN A 131 11.36 -10.91 4.89
CA ASN A 131 11.14 -10.58 6.29
C ASN A 131 9.64 -10.52 6.65
N PRO A 132 8.88 -11.62 6.48
CA PRO A 132 7.41 -11.61 6.57
C PRO A 132 6.90 -11.32 7.98
N ARG A 133 7.75 -11.46 8.99
CA ARG A 133 7.43 -11.19 10.40
C ARG A 133 7.76 -9.77 10.86
N SER A 134 8.31 -8.91 9.99
CA SER A 134 8.66 -7.55 10.37
C SER A 134 7.46 -6.60 10.20
N PRO A 135 6.79 -6.18 11.30
CA PRO A 135 5.68 -5.24 11.21
C PRO A 135 6.12 -3.86 10.67
N SER A 136 7.39 -3.50 10.87
CA SER A 136 7.97 -2.23 10.42
C SER A 136 7.91 -2.09 8.89
N LEU A 137 8.09 -3.18 8.13
CA LEU A 137 8.00 -3.15 6.67
C LEU A 137 6.57 -2.89 6.18
N PHE A 138 5.59 -3.54 6.80
CA PHE A 138 4.18 -3.32 6.48
C PHE A 138 3.74 -1.91 6.85
N ARG A 139 4.19 -1.40 8.01
CA ARG A 139 3.96 -0.02 8.43
C ARG A 139 4.53 0.96 7.40
N GLU A 140 5.76 0.76 6.95
CA GLU A 140 6.39 1.65 5.97
C GLU A 140 5.71 1.61 4.60
N LEU A 141 5.38 0.42 4.11
CA LEU A 141 4.60 0.27 2.88
C LEU A 141 3.26 1.02 2.98
N GLY A 142 2.55 0.85 4.11
CA GLY A 142 1.32 1.57 4.40
C GLY A 142 1.53 3.09 4.47
N TRP A 143 2.64 3.56 5.04
CA TRP A 143 2.98 4.97 5.13
C TRP A 143 3.23 5.60 3.75
N ILE A 144 3.92 4.91 2.84
CA ILE A 144 4.07 5.37 1.44
C ILE A 144 2.70 5.53 0.78
N PHE A 145 1.80 4.54 0.91
CA PHE A 145 0.46 4.65 0.34
C PHE A 145 -0.37 5.77 0.96
N LEU A 146 -0.35 5.91 2.28
CA LEU A 146 -1.14 6.90 2.99
C LEU A 146 -0.61 8.32 2.77
N HIS A 147 0.68 8.53 3.03
CA HIS A 147 1.29 9.84 3.09
C HIS A 147 1.83 10.27 1.72
N LYS A 148 2.66 9.47 1.05
CA LYS A 148 3.26 9.87 -0.23
C LYS A 148 2.24 9.92 -1.37
N ILE A 149 1.34 8.94 -1.44
CA ILE A 149 0.34 8.83 -2.53
C ILE A 149 -1.01 9.43 -2.12
N GLY A 150 -1.52 9.05 -0.95
CA GLY A 150 -2.89 9.36 -0.52
C GLY A 150 -3.12 10.81 -0.12
N SER A 151 -2.12 11.45 0.51
CA SER A 151 -2.21 12.83 0.98
C SER A 151 -1.99 13.86 -0.15
N ASP A 152 -1.86 15.13 0.23
CA ASP A 152 -1.48 16.28 -0.59
C ASP A 152 -0.01 16.72 -0.35
N TYR A 153 0.79 15.90 0.35
CA TYR A 153 2.18 16.19 0.71
C TYR A 153 3.11 16.43 -0.49
N ASP A 154 2.98 15.63 -1.55
CA ASP A 154 3.76 15.80 -2.79
C ASP A 154 2.91 16.50 -3.84
N SER A 155 3.44 17.52 -4.51
CA SER A 155 2.72 18.25 -5.56
C SER A 155 2.27 17.35 -6.73
N ALA A 156 2.95 16.22 -6.96
CA ALA A 156 2.58 15.22 -7.97
C ALA A 156 1.59 14.16 -7.47
N HIS A 157 1.03 14.29 -6.26
CA HIS A 157 0.17 13.26 -5.65
C HIS A 157 -1.04 12.85 -6.51
N TRP A 158 -1.66 13.77 -7.25
CA TRP A 158 -2.76 13.44 -8.18
C TRP A 158 -2.31 12.49 -9.30
N TYR A 159 -1.10 12.69 -9.81
CA TYR A 159 -0.52 11.80 -10.82
C TYR A 159 -0.28 10.40 -10.22
N TYR A 160 0.20 10.31 -8.97
CA TYR A 160 0.40 9.03 -8.30
C TYR A 160 -0.89 8.26 -8.10
N LYS A 161 -1.95 8.93 -7.61
CA LYS A 161 -3.29 8.34 -7.44
C LYS A 161 -3.84 7.80 -8.76
N ARG A 162 -3.74 8.59 -9.84
CA ARG A 162 -4.21 8.18 -11.17
C ARG A 162 -3.39 7.03 -11.75
N SER A 163 -2.08 7.06 -11.61
CA SER A 163 -1.19 6.01 -12.13
C SER A 163 -1.42 4.69 -11.38
N TRP A 164 -1.52 4.74 -10.06
CA TRP A 164 -1.87 3.57 -9.27
C TRP A 164 -3.25 3.03 -9.61
N ALA A 165 -4.27 3.89 -9.77
CA ALA A 165 -5.60 3.45 -10.17
C ALA A 165 -5.58 2.69 -11.52
N ARG A 166 -4.85 3.20 -12.50
CA ARG A 166 -4.65 2.54 -13.81
C ARG A 166 -3.93 1.20 -13.69
N GLU A 167 -2.94 1.08 -12.80
CA GLU A 167 -2.28 -0.21 -12.55
C GLU A 167 -3.24 -1.24 -11.93
N MET A 168 -4.26 -0.79 -11.19
CA MET A 168 -5.27 -1.65 -10.58
C MET A 168 -6.46 -1.95 -11.52
N GLU A 169 -6.74 -1.12 -12.53
CA GLU A 169 -7.85 -1.28 -13.47
C GLU A 169 -7.94 -2.69 -14.09
N PRO A 170 -6.83 -3.31 -14.55
CA PRO A 170 -6.85 -4.67 -15.09
C PRO A 170 -7.33 -5.76 -14.11
N LEU A 171 -7.31 -5.48 -12.80
CA LEU A 171 -7.74 -6.43 -11.77
C LEU A 171 -9.27 -6.47 -11.60
N PHE A 172 -10.00 -5.53 -12.21
CA PHE A 172 -11.47 -5.54 -12.19
C PHE A 172 -12.01 -6.52 -13.23
N PRO A 173 -13.22 -7.10 -13.03
CA PRO A 173 -13.78 -8.12 -13.92
C PRO A 173 -13.86 -7.75 -15.41
N GLN A 174 -13.92 -6.45 -15.72
CA GLN A 174 -14.03 -5.92 -17.09
C GLN A 174 -12.73 -5.24 -17.55
N GLY A 175 -11.63 -5.43 -16.84
CA GLY A 175 -10.34 -4.77 -17.09
C GLY A 175 -10.35 -3.25 -16.84
N ARG A 176 -11.43 -2.71 -16.27
CA ARG A 176 -11.58 -1.32 -15.86
C ARG A 176 -12.59 -1.19 -14.73
N LEU A 177 -12.50 -0.08 -14.00
CA LEU A 177 -13.53 0.31 -13.06
C LEU A 177 -14.79 0.77 -13.82
N ASP A 178 -15.93 0.15 -13.52
CA ASP A 178 -17.23 0.54 -14.10
C ASP A 178 -17.78 1.78 -13.37
N CYS A 179 -17.26 2.95 -13.76
CA CYS A 179 -17.66 4.23 -13.17
C CYS A 179 -19.15 4.52 -13.37
N ASP A 180 -19.72 4.15 -14.51
CA ASP A 180 -21.14 4.42 -14.82
C ASP A 180 -22.04 3.63 -13.86
N ARG A 181 -21.74 2.35 -13.65
CA ARG A 181 -22.43 1.53 -12.64
C ARG A 181 -22.25 2.08 -11.23
N LEU A 182 -21.06 2.57 -10.88
CA LEU A 182 -20.82 3.14 -9.55
C LEU A 182 -21.58 4.45 -9.33
N LEU A 183 -21.73 5.27 -10.37
CA LEU A 183 -22.47 6.54 -10.32
C LEU A 183 -23.99 6.33 -10.38
N SER A 184 -24.46 5.23 -10.98
CA SER A 184 -25.88 4.88 -11.01
C SER A 184 -26.40 4.27 -9.71
N VAL A 185 -25.52 3.94 -8.75
CA VAL A 185 -25.95 3.40 -7.45
C VAL A 185 -26.80 4.45 -6.72
N PRO A 186 -27.96 4.07 -6.15
CA PRO A 186 -28.79 4.99 -5.39
C PRO A 186 -28.00 5.71 -4.28
N SER A 187 -28.05 7.04 -4.28
CA SER A 187 -27.54 7.86 -3.18
C SER A 187 -28.56 8.05 -2.04
N ASP A 188 -29.61 7.24 -2.05
CA ASP A 188 -30.67 7.22 -1.05
C ASP A 188 -30.56 5.91 -0.25
N ARG A 189 -30.46 6.02 1.08
CA ARG A 189 -30.18 4.88 1.96
C ARG A 189 -31.33 3.88 1.98
N HIS A 190 -32.58 4.33 1.88
CA HIS A 190 -33.73 3.42 1.77
C HIS A 190 -33.67 2.58 0.49
N ARG A 191 -33.48 3.21 -0.67
CA ARG A 191 -33.32 2.50 -1.95
C ARG A 191 -32.09 1.60 -1.98
N LEU A 192 -31.00 2.01 -1.34
CA LEU A 192 -29.78 1.23 -1.25
C LEU A 192 -29.97 -0.03 -0.38
N LEU A 193 -30.71 0.07 0.72
CA LEU A 193 -31.04 -1.05 1.60
C LEU A 193 -32.15 -1.97 1.05
N ALA A 194 -32.88 -1.55 0.01
CA ALA A 194 -33.84 -2.41 -0.67
C ALA A 194 -33.16 -3.56 -1.45
N ASP A 195 -31.87 -3.44 -1.77
CA ASP A 195 -31.07 -4.55 -2.32
C ASP A 195 -30.76 -5.57 -1.19
N PRO A 196 -31.23 -6.83 -1.29
CA PRO A 196 -31.00 -7.84 -0.27
C PRO A 196 -29.52 -8.12 0.02
N GLN A 197 -28.64 -8.01 -0.98
CA GLN A 197 -27.21 -8.21 -0.80
C GLN A 197 -26.60 -7.09 0.04
N VAL A 198 -27.04 -5.85 -0.20
CA VAL A 198 -26.61 -4.69 0.58
C VAL A 198 -27.15 -4.75 2.00
N ALA A 199 -28.45 -5.06 2.17
CA ALA A 199 -29.05 -5.23 3.49
C ALA A 199 -28.32 -6.31 4.31
N SER A 200 -28.02 -7.46 3.69
CA SER A 200 -27.25 -8.54 4.32
C SER A 200 -25.83 -8.10 4.71
N LEU A 201 -25.14 -7.36 3.84
CA LEU A 201 -23.82 -6.82 4.14
C LEU A 201 -23.86 -5.83 5.32
N VAL A 202 -24.80 -4.89 5.31
CA VAL A 202 -24.99 -3.92 6.40
C VAL A 202 -25.31 -4.64 7.72
N GLY A 203 -26.19 -5.65 7.69
CA GLY A 203 -26.50 -6.47 8.85
C GLY A 203 -25.25 -7.15 9.44
N ARG A 204 -24.38 -7.70 8.59
CA ARG A 204 -23.09 -8.28 9.05
C ARG A 204 -22.15 -7.24 9.64
N ILE A 205 -22.09 -6.04 9.09
CA ILE A 205 -21.25 -4.95 9.62
C ILE A 205 -21.77 -4.52 11.01
N ARG A 206 -23.09 -4.39 11.17
CA ARG A 206 -23.74 -4.08 12.46
C ARG A 206 -23.53 -5.16 13.50
N ALA A 207 -23.65 -6.43 13.12
CA ALA A 207 -23.35 -7.56 13.99
C ALA A 207 -21.88 -7.57 14.45
N ALA A 208 -20.97 -6.97 13.67
CA ALA A 208 -19.56 -6.79 14.04
C ALA A 208 -19.30 -5.51 14.88
N GLY A 209 -20.35 -4.80 15.31
CA GLY A 209 -20.26 -3.62 16.18
C GLY A 209 -19.93 -2.31 15.46
N ALA A 210 -20.20 -2.20 14.16
CA ALA A 210 -20.02 -0.97 13.39
C ALA A 210 -21.29 -0.63 12.59
N ASP A 211 -21.58 0.65 12.37
CA ASP A 211 -22.63 1.06 11.43
C ASP A 211 -21.99 1.70 10.19
N PRO A 212 -22.17 1.16 8.98
CA PRO A 212 -21.59 1.76 7.77
C PRO A 212 -22.15 3.15 7.43
N PHE A 213 -23.23 3.59 8.08
CA PHE A 213 -23.84 4.90 7.94
C PHE A 213 -23.54 5.84 9.12
N ASP A 214 -22.61 5.49 10.01
CA ASP A 214 -22.15 6.41 11.06
C ASP A 214 -21.37 7.57 10.42
N ALA A 215 -21.90 8.78 10.55
CA ALA A 215 -21.31 10.00 10.01
C ALA A 215 -19.92 10.32 10.61
N ALA A 216 -19.60 9.78 11.79
CA ALA A 216 -18.28 9.90 12.41
C ALA A 216 -17.19 9.10 11.67
N LEU A 217 -17.56 8.08 10.89
CA LEU A 217 -16.62 7.27 10.11
C LEU A 217 -16.03 8.04 8.91
N LEU A 218 -16.70 9.11 8.45
CA LEU A 218 -16.29 9.89 7.28
C LEU A 218 -16.01 11.35 7.68
N LYS A 219 -14.75 11.79 7.56
CA LYS A 219 -14.38 13.19 7.85
C LYS A 219 -15.19 14.16 6.98
N PRO A 220 -15.92 15.14 7.56
CA PRO A 220 -16.85 16.02 6.84
C PRO A 220 -16.23 16.73 5.62
N ARG A 221 -14.99 17.21 5.74
CA ARG A 221 -14.30 17.99 4.69
C ARG A 221 -14.04 17.23 3.38
N SER A 222 -14.20 15.91 3.36
CA SER A 222 -13.89 15.07 2.21
C SER A 222 -15.10 14.29 1.70
N ARG A 223 -16.32 14.62 2.15
CA ARG A 223 -17.54 13.91 1.76
C ARG A 223 -18.17 14.54 0.51
N PRO A 224 -18.39 13.78 -0.56
CA PRO A 224 -19.25 14.21 -1.67
C PRO A 224 -20.70 14.41 -1.20
N PRO A 225 -21.48 15.33 -1.81
CA PRO A 225 -22.88 15.56 -1.45
C PRO A 225 -23.79 14.32 -1.51
N ALA A 226 -23.49 13.37 -2.39
CA ALA A 226 -24.20 12.09 -2.46
C ALA A 226 -24.06 11.25 -1.17
N VAL A 227 -22.94 11.40 -0.46
CA VAL A 227 -22.65 10.73 0.81
C VAL A 227 -23.47 11.34 1.93
N ASP A 228 -23.56 12.67 1.99
CA ASP A 228 -24.37 13.33 3.02
C ASP A 228 -25.84 12.94 2.91
N ARG A 229 -26.37 12.79 1.68
CA ARG A 229 -27.72 12.26 1.44
C ARG A 229 -27.90 10.83 1.95
N LEU A 230 -26.92 9.96 1.77
CA LEU A 230 -26.93 8.60 2.32
C LEU A 230 -26.94 8.58 3.85
N LEU A 231 -26.24 9.52 4.48
CA LEU A 231 -26.16 9.60 5.95
C LEU A 231 -27.42 10.22 6.57
N GLN A 232 -28.06 11.17 5.88
CA GLN A 232 -29.23 11.92 6.37
C GLN A 232 -30.55 11.16 6.20
N ASN A 233 -30.67 10.30 5.19
CA ASN A 233 -31.92 9.57 4.90
C ASN A 233 -32.03 8.26 5.69
N ASP A 234 -31.97 8.31 7.04
CA ASP A 234 -32.18 7.11 7.84
C ASP A 234 -33.66 6.69 7.84
N PRO A 235 -34.01 5.48 7.34
CA PRO A 235 -35.39 5.01 7.39
C PRO A 235 -35.95 4.90 8.82
N ALA A 236 -35.09 4.82 9.85
CA ALA A 236 -35.52 4.75 11.25
C ALA A 236 -35.91 6.10 11.87
N SER A 237 -35.65 7.23 11.20
CA SER A 237 -35.97 8.58 11.71
C SER A 237 -37.26 9.18 11.11
N ALA A 238 -38.00 8.43 10.30
CA ALA A 238 -39.27 8.84 9.68
C ALA A 238 -40.53 8.32 10.41
N THR A 239 -40.35 7.76 11.62
CA THR A 239 -41.38 7.27 12.55
C THR A 239 -41.19 7.92 13.90
#